data_AF-A0A842Y643-F1
#
_entry.id   AF-A0A842Y643-F1
#
_cell.length_a   1.000
_cell.length_b   1.000
_cell.length_c   1.000
_cell.angle_alpha   90.00
_cell.angle_beta   90.00
_cell.angle_gamma   90.00
#
_symmetry.space_group_name_H-M   'P 1'
#
loop_
_entity.id
_entity.type
_entity.pdbx_description
1 polymer ?
#
loop_
_entity_poly.entity_id
_entity_poly.type
_entity_poly.pdbx_seq_one_letter_code
_entity_poly.pdbx_strand_id
1 'polypeptide(L)' 'MNKIKHIQAEIDMDTYDNLRHLSQLRKTSLKETIREAVVEYIKRHEDDLMEDSLFNIVGSFTTKEGNWSERDEWRE' A
#
# COMPACT_ATOMS: atom_id res chain seq x y z
N MET A 1 -0.78 17.85 2.99
CA MET A 1 -0.33 17.20 1.74
C MET A 1 -0.23 15.71 2.01
N ASN A 2 -0.92 14.87 1.25
CA ASN A 2 -0.80 13.41 1.40
C ASN A 2 0.61 12.97 1.01
N LYS A 3 1.31 12.27 1.90
CA LYS A 3 2.66 11.75 1.63
C LYS A 3 2.55 10.58 0.64
N ILE A 4 3.07 10.76 -0.57
CA ILE A 4 3.13 9.68 -1.57
C ILE A 4 4.41 8.87 -1.34
N LYS A 5 4.26 7.55 -1.18
CA LYS A 5 5.38 6.60 -1.12
C LYS A 5 5.49 5.88 -2.46
N HIS A 6 6.73 5.73 -2.96
CA HIS A 6 7.03 4.93 -4.15
C HIS A 6 7.46 3.54 -3.72
N ILE A 7 6.83 2.53 -4.31
CA ILE A 7 7.10 1.11 -4.02
C ILE A 7 7.51 0.46 -5.35
N GLN A 8 8.55 -0.36 -5.30
CA GLN A 8 8.93 -1.26 -6.39
C GLN A 8 8.42 -2.66 -6.04
N ALA A 9 7.81 -3.33 -7.00
CA ALA A 9 7.29 -4.68 -6.84
C ALA A 9 7.66 -5.50 -8.09
N GLU A 10 7.99 -6.76 -7.88
CA GLU A 10 8.20 -7.73 -8.94
C GLU A 10 6.86 -8.39 -9.28
N ILE A 11 6.56 -8.48 -10.57
CA ILE A 11 5.39 -9.18 -11.08
C ILE A 11 5.83 -10.07 -12.24
N ASP A 12 5.21 -11.23 -12.39
CA ASP A 12 5.45 -12.10 -13.53
C ASP A 12 4.89 -11.49 -14.82
N MET A 13 5.35 -12.02 -15.96
CA MET A 13 4.99 -11.50 -17.27
C MET A 13 3.51 -11.69 -17.60
N ASP A 14 2.88 -12.77 -17.15
CA ASP A 14 1.47 -13.04 -17.43
C ASP A 14 0.59 -12.02 -16.69
N THR A 15 0.90 -11.75 -15.42
CA THR A 15 0.25 -10.70 -14.62
C THR A 15 0.48 -9.32 -15.24
N TYR A 16 1.69 -9.01 -15.70
CA TYR A 16 1.99 -7.75 -16.39
C TYR A 16 1.14 -7.57 -17.66
N ASP A 17 1.07 -8.59 -18.52
CA ASP A 17 0.33 -8.53 -19.77
C ASP A 17 -1.18 -8.37 -19.54
N ASN A 18 -1.72 -9.06 -18.53
CA ASN A 18 -3.10 -8.89 -18.10
C ASN A 18 -3.38 -7.45 -17.63
N LEU A 19 -2.52 -6.88 -16.77
CA LEU A 19 -2.65 -5.51 -16.28
C LEU A 19 -2.52 -4.49 -17.43
N ARG A 20 -1.61 -4.73 -18.36
CA ARG A 20 -1.43 -3.90 -19.55
C ARG A 20 -2.67 -3.92 -20.43
N HIS A 21 -3.23 -5.10 -20.71
CA HIS A 21 -4.44 -5.23 -21.50
C HIS A 21 -5.63 -4.52 -20.84
N LEU A 22 -5.80 -4.68 -19.52
CA LEU A 22 -6.83 -3.99 -18.75
C LEU A 22 -6.68 -2.45 -18.82
N SER A 23 -5.45 -1.95 -18.74
CA SER A 23 -5.20 -0.50 -18.87
C SER A 23 -5.59 0.04 -20.25
N GLN A 24 -5.34 -0.72 -21.31
CA GLN A 24 -5.75 -0.37 -22.68
C GLN A 24 -7.27 -0.36 -22.84
N LEU A 25 -7.97 -1.38 -22.33
CA LEU A 25 -9.42 -1.47 -22.38
C LEU A 25 -10.09 -0.30 -21.65
N ARG A 26 -9.55 0.07 -20.49
CA ARG A 26 -10.08 1.16 -19.65
C ARG A 26 -9.60 2.55 -20.10
N LYS A 27 -8.71 2.64 -21.08
CA LYS A 27 -8.04 3.88 -21.54
C LYS A 27 -7.35 4.64 -20.40
N THR A 28 -6.83 3.91 -19.42
CA THR A 28 -6.10 4.44 -18.27
C THR A 28 -4.62 4.13 -18.38
N SER A 29 -3.79 4.80 -17.58
CA SER A 29 -2.38 4.43 -17.50
C SER A 29 -2.19 3.10 -16.77
N LEU A 30 -1.13 2.35 -17.11
CA LEU A 30 -0.76 1.12 -16.39
C LEU A 30 -0.57 1.39 -14.89
N LYS A 31 0.07 2.52 -14.54
CA LYS A 31 0.30 2.94 -13.15
C LYS A 31 -1.00 3.16 -12.38
N GLU A 32 -2.00 3.75 -13.03
CA GLU A 32 -3.30 4.01 -12.43
C GLU A 32 -4.11 2.73 -12.27
N THR A 33 -4.05 1.84 -13.26
CA THR A 33 -4.64 0.50 -13.19
C THR A 33 -4.06 -0.32 -12.04
N ILE A 34 -2.73 -0.31 -11.87
CA ILE A 34 -2.05 -0.98 -10.76
C ILE A 34 -2.46 -0.35 -9.42
N ARG A 35 -2.50 0.99 -9.34
CA ARG A 35 -2.94 1.68 -8.11
C ARG A 35 -4.37 1.29 -7.74
N GLU A 36 -5.28 1.29 -8.71
CA GLU A 36 -6.68 0.89 -8.49
C GLU A 36 -6.77 -0.56 -8.01
N ALA A 37 -6.02 -1.48 -8.64
CA ALA A 37 -5.98 -2.89 -8.24
C ALA A 37 -5.49 -3.07 -6.79
N VAL A 38 -4.45 -2.35 -6.38
CA VAL A 38 -3.94 -2.39 -4.99
C VAL A 38 -4.98 -1.83 -4.01
N VAL A 39 -5.62 -0.70 -4.35
CA VAL A 39 -6.67 -0.11 -3.49
C VAL A 39 -7.87 -1.04 -3.34
N GLU A 40 -8.33 -1.64 -4.44
CA GLU A 40 -9.44 -2.59 -4.41
C GLU A 40 -9.09 -3.88 -3.65
N TYR A 41 -7.84 -4.36 -3.75
CA TYR A 41 -7.37 -5.48 -2.94
C TYR A 41 -7.44 -5.16 -1.44
N ILE A 42 -6.96 -3.98 -1.03
CA ILE A 42 -7.00 -3.54 0.37
C ILE A 42 -8.44 -3.44 0.88
N LYS A 43 -9.34 -2.80 0.12
CA LYS A 43 -10.76 -2.67 0.50
C LYS A 43 -11.44 -4.03 0.71
N ARG A 44 -11.12 -5.02 -0.13
CA ARG A 44 -11.70 -6.37 -0.02
C ARG A 44 -11.24 -7.12 1.23
N HIS A 45 -10.09 -6.74 1.78
CA HIS A 45 -9.50 -7.36 2.98
C HIS A 45 -9.49 -6.38 4.16
N GLU A 46 -10.32 -5.33 4.13
CA GLU A 46 -10.35 -4.32 5.19
C GLU A 46 -10.77 -4.93 6.53
N ASP A 47 -11.69 -5.89 6.52
CA ASP A 47 -12.10 -6.63 7.72
C ASP A 47 -10.94 -7.47 8.30
N ASP A 48 -10.15 -8.13 7.44
CA ASP A 48 -8.96 -8.90 7.87
C ASP A 48 -7.87 -7.98 8.45
N LEU A 49 -7.73 -6.76 7.90
CA LEU A 49 -6.81 -5.75 8.40
C LEU A 49 -7.24 -5.20 9.77
N MET A 50 -8.53 -5.17 10.07
CA MET A 50 -9.05 -4.72 11.36
C MET A 50 -8.93 -5.77 12.46
N GLU A 51 -8.96 -7.07 12.13
CA GLU A 51 -8.72 -8.16 13.09
C GLU A 51 -7.24 -8.30 13.48
N ASP A 52 -6.30 -7.89 12.62
CA ASP A 52 -4.88 -8.00 12.89
C ASP A 52 -4.38 -6.90 13.85
N SER A 53 -4.06 -7.30 15.09
CA SER A 53 -3.54 -6.38 16.12
C SER A 53 -2.22 -5.70 15.71
N LEU A 54 -1.51 -6.24 14.71
CA LEU A 54 -0.27 -5.68 14.18
C LEU A 54 -0.52 -4.52 13.20
N PHE A 55 -1.69 -4.48 12.53
CA PHE A 55 -2.04 -3.35 11.66
C PHE A 55 -2.41 -2.08 12.44
N ASN A 56 -2.85 -2.22 13.69
CA ASN A 56 -2.91 -1.08 14.62
C ASN A 56 -1.53 -0.47 14.89
N ILE A 57 -0.43 -1.20 14.67
CA ILE A 57 0.94 -0.73 14.89
C ILE A 57 1.56 -0.20 13.60
N VAL A 58 1.32 -0.84 12.45
CA VAL A 58 1.80 -0.38 11.14
C VAL A 58 0.85 0.67 10.56
N GLY A 59 0.72 1.79 11.27
CA GLY A 59 -0.15 2.89 10.86
C GLY A 59 -0.55 3.84 11.98
N SER A 60 -0.55 3.40 13.25
CA SER A 60 -0.71 4.32 14.37
C SER A 60 0.64 4.90 14.80
N PHE A 61 0.84 6.17 14.49
CA PHE A 61 1.89 7.00 15.09
C PHE A 61 1.56 7.40 16.55
N THR A 62 0.56 6.77 17.17
CA THR A 62 0.08 7.06 18.51
C THR A 62 -0.24 5.77 19.24
N THR A 63 0.80 5.17 19.82
CA THR A 63 0.61 4.24 20.94
C THR A 63 0.25 5.05 22.20
N LYS A 64 -0.36 4.41 23.21
CA LYS A 64 -0.64 5.06 24.53
C LYS A 64 0.62 5.62 25.22
N GLU A 65 1.81 5.27 24.74
CA GLU A 65 3.12 5.68 25.26
C GLU A 65 3.83 6.75 24.40
N GLY A 66 3.15 7.31 23.38
CA GLY A 66 3.69 8.40 22.57
C GLY A 66 4.31 7.97 21.23
N ASN A 67 4.71 8.98 20.45
CA ASN A 67 5.18 8.84 19.07
C ASN A 67 6.62 8.31 19.03
N TRP A 68 6.81 7.05 18.63
CA TRP A 68 8.13 6.42 18.53
C TRP A 68 8.97 6.96 17.36
N SER A 69 8.35 7.56 16.34
CA SER A 69 9.05 8.02 15.14
C SER A 69 9.84 9.32 15.34
N GLU A 70 9.76 9.94 16.50
CA GLU A 70 10.50 11.16 16.87
C GLU A 70 11.71 10.87 17.78
N ARG A 71 11.93 9.60 18.16
CA ARG A 71 13.13 9.22 18.91
C ARG A 71 14.32 9.08 17.96
N ASP A 72 15.12 10.14 17.91
CA ASP A 72 16.39 10.24 17.19
C ASP A 72 17.53 9.47 17.91
N GLU A 73 17.22 8.34 18.55
CA GLU A 73 18.16 7.56 19.39
C GLU A 73 19.01 6.56 18.59
N TRP A 74 18.89 6.56 17.25
CA TRP A 74 19.46 5.51 16.39
C TRP A 74 20.74 5.95 15.67
N ARG A 75 21.41 7.00 16.16
CA ARG A 75 22.75 7.40 15.73
C ARG A 75 23.72 7.37 16.91
N GLU A 76 24.24 6.19 17.19
CA GLU A 76 25.61 6.01 17.70
C GLU A 76 26.46 5.37 16.59
#